data_AF-A0A5B7FHX8-F1
#
_entry.id   AF-A0A5B7FHX8-F1
#
_cell.length_a   1.000
_cell.length_b   1.000
_cell.length_c   1.000
_cell.angle_alpha   90.00
_cell.angle_beta   90.00
_cell.angle_gamma   90.00
#
_symmetry.space_group_name_H-M   'P 1'
#
loop_
_entity.id
_entity.type
_entity.pdbx_description
1 polymer ?
#
loop_
_entity_poly.entity_id
_entity_poly.type
_entity_poly.pdbx_seq_one_letter_code
_entity_poly.pdbx_strand_id
1 'polypeptide(L)'
;MAGRLGGPDRAGALAPHSGQGGGRAGGGDMEGTGRTHALSSVLCALTCLFPLVFPDWVQAGITTAYQEKPCLDPTDPLCPDTAPNKHSGQAPDVGAELTGGCYGFASKYMHWPEELIVGAPTANKTGHIVRAEALQSLVQLMGSKNLYEYFLDTYRVHHIDWSQEKAAMILEAWQDKFTEEVLKETKRLHNLTRPYQMLPFTSAALDHLLQDFSEVPVVRVALGYVFMVVYACVSLARLTDSVRSAAGLGLAGVLLVTASVAAGLGFCALLGLPFNASTTQVLPFLALGLGVDDMFLLAHTFLQTVDDTSIPYQVCVVVVVVVVVVVVV
;
A
#
# COMPACT_ATOMS: atom_id res chain seq x y z
N MET A 1 27.22 16.83 -46.85
CA MET A 1 28.52 16.86 -46.14
C MET A 1 28.32 16.01 -44.88
N ALA A 2 28.81 14.77 -44.78
CA ALA A 2 30.21 14.32 -44.68
C ALA A 2 30.89 14.87 -43.41
N GLY A 3 31.47 14.08 -42.48
CA GLY A 3 31.65 12.61 -42.37
C GLY A 3 31.80 12.17 -40.89
N ARG A 4 31.73 10.86 -40.53
CA ARG A 4 32.86 9.93 -40.28
C ARG A 4 33.88 10.46 -39.23
N LEU A 5 34.28 9.75 -38.15
CA LEU A 5 34.24 8.32 -37.75
C LEU A 5 33.58 8.17 -36.34
N GLY A 6 33.51 7.03 -35.62
CA GLY A 6 34.06 5.67 -35.79
C GLY A 6 33.51 4.66 -34.74
N GLY A 7 34.31 3.66 -34.35
CA GLY A 7 34.11 2.70 -33.22
C GLY A 7 35.46 2.42 -32.53
N PRO A 8 35.65 1.41 -31.64
CA PRO A 8 34.83 0.22 -31.33
C PRO A 8 34.22 0.29 -29.89
N ASP A 9 33.49 -0.67 -29.29
CA ASP A 9 33.87 -2.06 -28.97
C ASP A 9 32.69 -3.04 -28.82
N ARG A 10 32.97 -4.33 -29.06
CA ARG A 10 32.04 -5.46 -28.85
C ARG A 10 32.18 -6.00 -27.41
N ALA A 11 31.23 -5.69 -26.54
CA ALA A 11 31.01 -6.51 -25.35
C ALA A 11 30.28 -7.80 -25.77
N GLY A 12 31.00 -8.93 -25.78
CA GLY A 12 30.46 -10.22 -26.21
C GLY A 12 29.45 -10.80 -25.21
N ALA A 13 28.38 -11.38 -25.72
CA ALA A 13 27.50 -12.22 -24.93
C ALA A 13 28.26 -13.49 -24.49
N LEU A 14 28.63 -13.58 -23.21
CA LEU A 14 29.09 -14.85 -22.64
C LEU A 14 27.89 -15.74 -22.34
N ALA A 15 27.76 -16.81 -23.11
CA ALA A 15 26.97 -17.97 -22.70
C ALA A 15 27.61 -18.60 -21.44
N PRO A 16 26.84 -19.10 -20.48
CA PRO A 16 27.38 -19.79 -19.31
C PRO A 16 27.97 -21.13 -19.74
N HIS A 17 29.30 -21.21 -19.74
CA HIS A 17 30.03 -22.43 -20.08
C HIS A 17 29.75 -23.51 -19.04
N SER A 18 29.43 -24.71 -19.50
CA SER A 18 29.21 -25.88 -18.64
C SER A 18 30.50 -26.35 -17.97
N GLY A 19 30.46 -26.56 -16.66
CA GLY A 19 31.30 -27.54 -15.98
C GLY A 19 32.40 -27.00 -15.05
N GLN A 20 32.06 -26.84 -13.77
CA GLN A 20 32.89 -27.40 -12.70
C GLN A 20 32.05 -27.74 -11.47
N GLY A 21 32.37 -28.86 -10.82
CA GLY A 21 31.52 -29.46 -9.80
C GLY A 21 31.59 -28.73 -8.45
N GLY A 22 30.49 -28.08 -8.08
CA GLY A 22 30.13 -27.81 -6.69
C GLY A 22 28.86 -28.59 -6.37
N GLY A 23 28.87 -29.39 -5.30
CA GLY A 23 27.72 -30.23 -4.92
C GLY A 23 26.50 -29.39 -4.53
N ARG A 24 25.61 -29.12 -5.48
CA ARG A 24 24.25 -28.66 -5.18
C ARG A 24 23.53 -29.80 -4.44
N ALA A 25 23.22 -29.60 -3.17
CA ALA A 25 22.10 -30.29 -2.55
C ALA A 25 20.86 -29.94 -3.37
N GLY A 26 20.30 -30.93 -4.08
CA GLY A 26 19.12 -30.73 -4.91
C GLY A 26 17.93 -30.41 -4.02
N GLY A 27 17.35 -29.21 -4.16
CA GLY A 27 16.00 -28.96 -3.69
C GLY A 27 15.06 -29.91 -4.42
N GLY A 28 14.20 -30.61 -3.69
CA GLY A 28 13.11 -31.37 -4.28
C GLY A 28 11.95 -30.42 -4.56
N ASP A 29 11.61 -30.22 -5.84
CA ASP A 29 10.44 -29.43 -6.23
C ASP A 29 9.17 -30.16 -5.76
N MET A 30 8.26 -29.48 -5.04
CA MET A 30 7.08 -30.14 -4.45
C MET A 30 6.16 -30.80 -5.50
N GLU A 31 6.09 -30.22 -6.71
CA GLU A 31 5.39 -30.80 -7.87
C GLU A 31 6.06 -32.10 -8.34
N GLY A 32 7.39 -32.09 -8.46
CA GLY A 32 8.21 -33.24 -8.84
C GLY A 32 8.48 -34.23 -7.69
N THR A 33 7.97 -33.99 -6.48
CA THR A 33 8.16 -34.87 -5.30
C THR A 33 7.21 -36.07 -5.35
N GLY A 34 7.03 -36.64 -6.55
CA GLY A 34 6.56 -38.00 -6.87
C GLY A 34 7.38 -39.13 -6.24
N ARG A 35 8.41 -38.79 -5.47
CA ARG A 35 9.36 -39.70 -4.86
C ARG A 35 8.96 -40.12 -3.45
N THR A 36 7.68 -40.08 -3.06
CA THR A 36 7.24 -40.81 -1.84
C THR A 36 7.50 -42.31 -1.96
N HIS A 37 7.36 -42.92 -3.14
CA HIS A 37 7.77 -44.33 -3.35
C HIS A 37 9.30 -44.53 -3.36
N ALA A 38 10.07 -43.62 -3.97
CA ALA A 38 11.53 -43.73 -4.03
C ALA A 38 12.21 -43.38 -2.69
N LEU A 39 11.72 -42.36 -1.97
CA LEU A 39 12.10 -42.05 -0.60
C LEU A 39 11.56 -43.10 0.36
N SER A 40 10.37 -43.69 0.18
CA SER A 40 9.98 -44.86 0.98
C SER A 40 10.94 -46.02 0.76
N SER A 41 11.32 -46.33 -0.47
CA SER A 41 12.27 -47.42 -0.76
C SER A 41 13.69 -47.15 -0.22
N VAL A 42 14.18 -45.91 -0.31
CA VAL A 42 15.53 -45.53 0.14
C VAL A 42 15.59 -45.19 1.62
N LEU A 43 14.61 -44.46 2.18
CA LEU A 43 14.51 -44.23 3.63
C LEU A 43 14.10 -45.49 4.39
N CYS A 44 13.32 -46.42 3.84
CA CYS A 44 13.06 -47.70 4.51
C CYS A 44 14.27 -48.67 4.48
N ALA A 45 15.29 -48.37 3.66
CA ALA A 45 16.62 -48.97 3.78
C ALA A 45 17.52 -48.20 4.78
N LEU A 46 17.26 -46.91 5.00
CA LEU A 46 17.96 -46.02 5.94
C LEU A 46 17.28 -45.85 7.31
N THR A 47 16.13 -46.48 7.56
CA THR A 47 15.36 -46.38 8.82
C THR A 47 16.10 -46.94 10.02
N CYS A 48 17.17 -47.71 9.81
CA CYS A 48 18.11 -48.10 10.87
C CYS A 48 19.01 -46.97 11.37
N LEU A 49 19.05 -45.80 10.71
CA LEU A 49 19.95 -44.68 11.03
C LEU A 49 19.26 -43.39 11.54
N PHE A 50 17.97 -43.17 11.24
CA PHE A 50 17.24 -41.96 11.67
C PHE A 50 15.81 -42.27 12.17
N PRO A 51 15.65 -42.77 13.41
CA PRO A 51 14.33 -43.12 13.96
C PRO A 51 13.44 -41.91 14.35
N LEU A 52 13.97 -40.68 14.30
CA LEU A 52 13.28 -39.48 14.78
C LEU A 52 12.48 -38.73 13.71
N VAL A 53 12.73 -38.95 12.41
CA VAL A 53 12.11 -38.11 11.37
C VAL A 53 10.69 -38.55 11.04
N PHE A 54 10.43 -39.86 10.90
CA PHE A 54 9.12 -40.37 10.43
C PHE A 54 7.87 -40.06 11.29
N PRO A 55 7.87 -40.03 12.64
CA PRO A 55 6.64 -39.81 13.40
C PRO A 55 5.98 -38.46 13.10
N ASP A 56 6.78 -37.41 12.90
CA ASP A 56 6.31 -36.03 12.78
C ASP A 56 5.52 -35.79 11.48
N TRP A 57 5.85 -36.46 10.37
CA TRP A 57 5.18 -36.27 9.07
C TRP A 57 3.76 -36.87 9.07
N VAL A 58 3.62 -38.06 9.65
CA VAL A 58 2.32 -38.72 9.83
C VAL A 58 1.49 -37.96 10.87
N GLN A 59 2.13 -37.43 11.92
CA GLN A 59 1.48 -36.54 12.88
C GLN A 59 0.98 -35.24 12.23
N ALA A 60 1.74 -34.65 11.30
CA ALA A 60 1.36 -33.47 10.51
C ALA A 60 0.37 -33.75 9.35
N GLY A 61 0.11 -35.03 9.04
CA GLY A 61 -0.83 -35.41 7.97
C GLY A 61 -0.26 -35.18 6.58
N ILE A 62 1.07 -35.25 6.42
CA ILE A 62 1.75 -35.20 5.14
C ILE A 62 1.80 -36.63 4.58
N THR A 63 0.89 -36.95 3.67
CA THR A 63 0.82 -38.27 2.99
C THR A 63 1.44 -38.19 1.60
N THR A 64 0.66 -37.77 0.61
CA THR A 64 1.00 -37.68 -0.83
C THR A 64 1.12 -36.24 -1.33
N ALA A 65 0.89 -35.28 -0.42
CA ALA A 65 0.97 -33.83 -0.62
C ALA A 65 0.14 -33.31 -1.82
N TYR A 66 0.76 -33.15 -2.98
CA TYR A 66 0.12 -32.64 -4.20
C TYR A 66 -0.11 -33.70 -5.28
N GLN A 67 0.45 -34.91 -5.14
CA GLN A 67 0.44 -35.93 -6.20
C GLN A 67 -0.94 -36.50 -6.52
N GLU A 68 -1.78 -36.70 -5.50
CA GLU A 68 -3.13 -37.29 -5.64
C GLU A 68 -4.21 -36.21 -5.81
N LYS A 69 -3.84 -34.93 -5.88
CA LYS A 69 -4.78 -33.84 -6.15
C LYS A 69 -5.15 -33.84 -7.64
N PRO A 70 -6.38 -33.44 -8.01
CA PRO A 70 -6.76 -33.31 -9.40
C PRO A 70 -5.95 -32.22 -10.12
N CYS A 71 -5.51 -32.51 -11.33
CA CYS A 71 -4.83 -31.53 -12.18
C CYS A 71 -5.86 -30.57 -12.82
N LEU A 72 -5.57 -29.27 -12.80
CA LEU A 72 -6.41 -28.28 -13.49
C LEU A 72 -6.40 -28.47 -15.01
N ASP A 73 -5.24 -28.83 -15.57
CA ASP A 73 -5.08 -29.29 -16.95
C ASP A 73 -4.55 -30.73 -16.96
N PRO A 74 -5.37 -31.75 -17.31
CA PRO A 74 -4.92 -33.13 -17.40
C PRO A 74 -4.05 -33.41 -18.63
N THR A 75 -3.99 -32.50 -19.61
CA THR A 75 -3.15 -32.63 -20.80
C THR A 75 -1.69 -32.21 -20.58
N ASP A 76 -1.41 -31.53 -19.47
CA ASP A 76 -0.05 -31.13 -19.09
C ASP A 76 0.85 -32.37 -18.92
N PRO A 77 2.02 -32.45 -19.60
CA PRO A 77 2.97 -33.54 -19.42
C PRO A 77 3.51 -33.65 -17.98
N LEU A 78 3.50 -32.57 -17.18
CA LEU A 78 3.95 -32.54 -15.79
C LEU A 78 2.87 -32.98 -14.78
N CYS A 79 1.59 -33.03 -15.17
CA CYS A 79 0.54 -33.59 -14.31
C CYS A 79 0.88 -35.05 -13.96
N PRO A 80 0.93 -35.46 -12.68
CA PRO A 80 1.38 -36.79 -12.28
C PRO A 80 0.39 -37.90 -12.64
N ASP A 81 0.88 -39.11 -12.90
CA ASP A 81 0.05 -40.29 -13.21
C ASP A 81 -0.83 -40.75 -12.03
N THR A 82 -0.49 -40.34 -10.81
CA THR A 82 -1.28 -40.56 -9.59
C THR A 82 -2.47 -39.61 -9.44
N ALA A 83 -2.57 -38.55 -10.26
CA ALA A 83 -3.72 -37.64 -10.21
C ALA A 83 -4.99 -38.34 -10.74
N PRO A 84 -6.13 -38.24 -10.04
CA PRO A 84 -7.35 -39.00 -10.36
C PRO A 84 -7.93 -38.71 -11.75
N ASN A 85 -7.59 -37.57 -12.35
CA ASN A 85 -8.09 -37.15 -13.66
C ASN A 85 -7.04 -37.23 -14.80
N LYS A 86 -5.79 -37.64 -14.55
CA LYS A 86 -4.77 -37.78 -15.60
C LYS A 86 -5.22 -38.73 -16.70
N HIS A 87 -5.66 -39.93 -16.32
CA HIS A 87 -6.09 -40.97 -17.27
C HIS A 87 -7.49 -40.75 -17.84
N SER A 88 -8.37 -40.02 -17.15
CA SER A 88 -9.73 -39.74 -17.64
C SER A 88 -9.77 -38.55 -18.61
N GLY A 89 -8.78 -37.65 -18.54
CA GLY A 89 -8.76 -36.42 -19.34
C GLY A 89 -9.86 -35.42 -18.98
N GLN A 90 -10.58 -35.63 -17.87
CA GLN A 90 -11.70 -34.78 -17.46
C GLN A 90 -11.20 -33.60 -16.64
N ALA A 91 -11.73 -32.40 -16.93
CA ALA A 91 -11.52 -31.23 -16.08
C ALA A 91 -12.17 -31.47 -14.70
N PRO A 92 -11.52 -31.06 -13.59
CA PRO A 92 -12.08 -31.27 -12.26
C PRO A 92 -13.26 -30.33 -11.96
N ASP A 93 -14.16 -30.78 -11.09
CA ASP A 93 -15.19 -29.91 -10.52
C ASP A 93 -14.55 -29.01 -9.46
N VAL A 94 -14.22 -27.79 -9.87
CA VAL A 94 -13.62 -26.76 -9.01
C VAL A 94 -14.57 -26.35 -7.88
N GLY A 95 -15.90 -26.44 -8.07
CA GLY A 95 -16.87 -26.18 -7.01
C GLY A 95 -16.82 -27.25 -5.92
N ALA A 96 -16.68 -28.52 -6.31
CA ALA A 96 -16.51 -29.64 -5.39
C ALA A 96 -15.23 -29.51 -4.55
N GLU A 97 -14.08 -29.26 -5.20
CA GLU A 97 -12.76 -29.21 -4.55
C GLU A 97 -12.60 -28.00 -3.61
N LEU A 98 -13.33 -26.90 -3.83
CA LEU A 98 -13.34 -25.72 -2.96
C LEU A 98 -14.34 -25.82 -1.80
N THR A 99 -15.31 -26.73 -1.85
CA THR A 99 -16.37 -26.86 -0.83
C THR A 99 -15.78 -27.33 0.51
N GLY A 100 -15.91 -26.53 1.56
CA GLY A 100 -15.31 -26.80 2.87
C GLY A 100 -13.84 -26.32 3.01
N GLY A 101 -13.31 -25.63 2.00
CA GLY A 101 -11.97 -25.06 1.99
C GLY A 101 -10.88 -26.01 1.51
N CYS A 102 -9.67 -25.47 1.38
CA CYS A 102 -8.54 -26.18 0.77
C CYS A 102 -7.54 -26.68 1.82
N TYR A 103 -6.90 -27.83 1.53
CA TYR A 103 -5.82 -28.37 2.35
C TYR A 103 -4.48 -28.28 1.61
N GLY A 104 -3.48 -27.68 2.27
CA GLY A 104 -2.09 -27.70 1.84
C GLY A 104 -1.40 -29.05 2.05
N PHE A 105 -0.07 -29.10 1.91
CA PHE A 105 0.70 -30.34 2.02
C PHE A 105 0.63 -31.01 3.40
N ALA A 106 0.47 -30.22 4.48
CA ALA A 106 0.29 -30.70 5.86
C ALA A 106 -1.19 -30.59 6.26
N SER A 107 -2.00 -31.56 5.82
CA SER A 107 -3.47 -31.52 5.90
C SER A 107 -4.06 -31.25 7.29
N LYS A 108 -3.36 -31.62 8.38
CA LYS A 108 -3.84 -31.40 9.76
C LYS A 108 -3.57 -30.00 10.32
N TYR A 109 -2.67 -29.24 9.70
CA TYR A 109 -2.26 -27.91 10.19
C TYR A 109 -2.50 -26.79 9.17
N MET A 110 -2.51 -27.12 7.87
CA MET A 110 -2.70 -26.17 6.76
C MET A 110 -4.07 -26.36 6.10
N HIS A 111 -5.13 -26.23 6.90
CA HIS A 111 -6.48 -26.04 6.39
C HIS A 111 -6.72 -24.55 6.16
N TRP A 112 -7.17 -24.21 4.95
CA TRP A 112 -7.53 -22.87 4.53
C TRP A 112 -9.06 -22.83 4.37
N PRO A 113 -9.80 -22.18 5.29
CA PRO A 113 -11.25 -22.05 5.20
C PRO A 113 -11.73 -21.49 3.86
N GLU A 114 -12.90 -21.97 3.42
CA GLU A 114 -13.58 -21.52 2.20
C GLU A 114 -13.72 -19.99 2.13
N GLU A 115 -14.09 -19.37 3.25
CA GLU A 115 -14.28 -17.92 3.42
C GLU A 115 -13.03 -17.06 3.14
N LEU A 116 -11.82 -17.65 3.20
CA LEU A 116 -10.56 -16.94 2.90
C LEU A 116 -10.13 -17.05 1.43
N ILE A 117 -10.75 -17.96 0.67
CA ILE A 117 -10.37 -18.29 -0.72
C ILE A 117 -11.47 -17.88 -1.69
N VAL A 118 -12.74 -18.03 -1.31
CA VAL A 118 -13.89 -17.92 -2.19
C VAL A 118 -14.79 -16.75 -1.78
N GLY A 119 -14.90 -15.75 -2.65
CA GLY A 119 -15.76 -14.59 -2.45
C GLY A 119 -17.17 -14.83 -2.99
N ALA A 120 -18.16 -14.63 -2.12
CA ALA A 120 -19.60 -14.80 -2.39
C ALA A 120 -19.96 -16.15 -3.06
N PRO A 121 -19.69 -17.30 -2.41
CA PRO A 121 -20.11 -18.60 -2.91
C PRO A 121 -21.63 -18.76 -2.87
N THR A 122 -22.21 -19.31 -3.93
CA THR A 122 -23.60 -19.79 -3.96
C THR A 122 -23.59 -21.31 -4.00
N ALA A 123 -24.09 -21.93 -2.92
CA ALA A 123 -24.14 -23.37 -2.77
C ALA A 123 -25.53 -23.97 -3.12
N ASN A 124 -25.54 -25.25 -3.49
CA ASN A 124 -26.75 -26.06 -3.60
C ASN A 124 -27.27 -26.47 -2.20
N LYS A 125 -28.46 -27.06 -2.11
CA LYS A 125 -29.07 -27.58 -0.86
C LYS A 125 -28.21 -28.59 -0.09
N THR A 126 -27.21 -29.18 -0.75
CA THR A 126 -26.23 -30.12 -0.18
C THR A 126 -24.98 -29.44 0.40
N GLY A 127 -24.84 -28.12 0.28
CA GLY A 127 -23.64 -27.37 0.67
C GLY A 127 -22.57 -27.25 -0.43
N HIS A 128 -22.73 -27.94 -1.56
CA HIS A 128 -21.78 -27.89 -2.68
C HIS A 128 -21.77 -26.52 -3.37
N ILE A 129 -20.61 -25.88 -3.51
CA ILE A 129 -20.46 -24.61 -4.26
C ILE A 129 -20.80 -24.85 -5.74
N VAL A 130 -21.69 -24.04 -6.31
CA VAL A 130 -22.06 -24.10 -7.74
C VAL A 130 -21.50 -22.91 -8.52
N ARG A 131 -21.27 -21.79 -7.84
CA ARG A 131 -20.71 -20.55 -8.39
C ARG A 131 -20.10 -19.72 -7.27
N ALA A 132 -19.11 -18.90 -7.61
CA ALA A 132 -18.56 -17.84 -6.79
C ALA A 132 -18.45 -16.55 -7.62
N GLU A 133 -18.26 -15.40 -6.98
CA GLU A 133 -18.05 -14.12 -7.67
C GLU A 133 -16.58 -13.70 -7.71
N ALA A 134 -15.79 -14.06 -6.70
CA ALA A 134 -14.37 -13.75 -6.61
C ALA A 134 -13.56 -14.92 -6.05
N LEU A 135 -12.26 -14.88 -6.29
CA LEU A 135 -11.27 -15.76 -5.66
C LEU A 135 -10.16 -14.90 -5.05
N GLN A 136 -9.64 -15.32 -3.90
CA GLN A 136 -8.58 -14.64 -3.18
C GLN A 136 -7.37 -15.58 -3.00
N SER A 137 -6.17 -15.02 -3.07
CA SER A 137 -4.92 -15.74 -2.81
C SER A 137 -4.00 -14.82 -2.02
N LEU A 138 -3.40 -15.36 -0.95
CA LEU A 138 -2.54 -14.59 -0.04
C LEU A 138 -1.11 -15.12 -0.11
N VAL A 139 -0.18 -14.27 -0.54
CA VAL A 139 1.27 -14.56 -0.48
C VAL A 139 1.80 -14.00 0.84
N GLN A 140 2.16 -14.88 1.77
CA GLN A 140 2.70 -14.48 3.07
C GLN A 140 4.19 -14.15 2.94
N LEU A 141 4.56 -12.93 3.31
CA LEU A 141 5.94 -12.45 3.38
C LEU A 141 6.41 -12.36 4.83
N MET A 142 7.72 -12.39 5.04
CA MET A 142 8.32 -12.02 6.33
C MET A 142 8.22 -10.51 6.53
N GLY A 143 7.95 -10.06 7.77
CA GLY A 143 8.11 -8.65 8.14
C GLY A 143 9.59 -8.22 8.13
N SER A 144 9.86 -6.91 8.01
CA SER A 144 11.22 -6.36 7.86
C SER A 144 12.20 -6.81 8.95
N LYS A 145 11.75 -6.84 10.21
CA LYS A 145 12.54 -7.37 11.33
C LYS A 145 12.88 -8.85 11.18
N ASN A 146 11.89 -9.69 10.87
CA ASN A 146 12.09 -11.13 10.71
C ASN A 146 13.01 -11.43 9.51
N LEU A 147 12.88 -10.67 8.43
CA LEU A 147 13.77 -10.77 7.26
C LEU A 147 15.21 -10.37 7.60
N TYR A 148 15.38 -9.31 8.39
CA TYR A 148 16.69 -8.88 8.89
C TYR A 148 17.34 -9.98 9.75
N GLU A 149 16.63 -10.50 10.75
CA GLU A 149 17.10 -11.56 11.65
C GLU A 149 17.40 -12.86 10.88
N TYR A 150 16.56 -13.25 9.92
CA TYR A 150 16.72 -14.46 9.11
C TYR A 150 18.01 -14.47 8.28
N PHE A 151 18.45 -13.30 7.77
CA PHE A 151 19.65 -13.19 6.95
C PHE A 151 20.91 -12.74 7.69
N LEU A 152 20.81 -12.33 8.96
CA LEU A 152 21.87 -11.65 9.73
C LEU A 152 23.25 -12.34 9.64
N ASP A 153 23.30 -13.65 9.91
CA ASP A 153 24.53 -14.45 9.91
C ASP A 153 24.79 -15.20 8.59
N THR A 154 24.22 -14.73 7.48
CA THR A 154 24.32 -15.42 6.17
C THR A 154 25.26 -14.71 5.21
N TYR A 155 26.13 -15.47 4.54
CA TYR A 155 27.06 -14.96 3.51
C TYR A 155 26.41 -14.11 2.41
N ARG A 156 25.09 -14.23 2.22
CA ARG A 156 24.30 -13.46 1.25
C ARG A 156 24.31 -11.96 1.53
N VAL A 157 24.43 -11.54 2.79
CA VAL A 157 24.39 -10.11 3.17
C VAL A 157 25.73 -9.54 3.63
N HIS A 158 26.77 -10.38 3.83
CA HIS A 158 28.10 -9.95 4.30
C HIS A 158 28.82 -8.89 3.44
N HIS A 159 28.36 -8.66 2.21
CA HIS A 159 28.93 -7.68 1.28
C HIS A 159 28.20 -6.32 1.29
N ILE A 160 27.23 -6.15 2.20
CA ILE A 160 26.38 -4.96 2.36
C ILE A 160 26.27 -4.68 3.86
N ASP A 161 26.24 -3.42 4.30
CA ASP A 161 25.94 -3.10 5.71
C ASP A 161 24.47 -3.44 6.00
N TRP A 162 24.18 -4.68 6.39
CA TRP A 162 22.81 -5.18 6.53
C TRP A 162 22.10 -4.48 7.70
N SER A 163 20.89 -3.98 7.43
CA SER A 163 20.09 -3.23 8.41
C SER A 163 18.59 -3.49 8.21
N GLN A 164 17.78 -3.15 9.21
CA GLN A 164 16.33 -3.33 9.12
C GLN A 164 15.70 -2.43 8.05
N GLU A 165 16.26 -1.24 7.80
CA GLU A 165 15.83 -0.34 6.74
C GLU A 165 16.10 -0.94 5.35
N LYS A 166 17.28 -1.57 5.16
CA LYS A 166 17.57 -2.29 3.90
C LYS A 166 16.66 -3.50 3.70
N ALA A 167 16.32 -4.21 4.78
CA ALA A 167 15.32 -5.28 4.73
C ALA A 167 13.92 -4.76 4.34
N ALA A 168 13.51 -3.60 4.86
CA ALA A 168 12.25 -2.95 4.49
C ALA A 168 12.23 -2.53 3.02
N MET A 169 13.25 -1.83 2.53
CA MET A 169 13.36 -1.39 1.12
C MET A 169 13.33 -2.57 0.13
N ILE A 170 13.89 -3.73 0.49
CA ILE A 170 13.83 -4.94 -0.35
C ILE A 170 12.40 -5.50 -0.40
N LEU A 171 11.66 -5.48 0.71
CA LEU A 171 10.27 -5.94 0.76
C LEU A 171 9.34 -5.00 -0.02
N GLU A 172 9.53 -3.69 0.12
CA GLU A 172 8.81 -2.64 -0.63
C GLU A 172 9.03 -2.82 -2.14
N ALA A 173 10.29 -2.83 -2.60
CA ALA A 173 10.62 -3.01 -4.02
C ALA A 173 10.12 -4.36 -4.59
N TRP A 174 10.06 -5.42 -3.79
CA TRP A 174 9.45 -6.69 -4.20
C TRP A 174 7.93 -6.57 -4.34
N GLN A 175 7.25 -5.90 -3.40
CA GLN A 175 5.80 -5.71 -3.42
C GLN A 175 5.34 -4.82 -4.58
N ASP A 176 6.10 -3.78 -4.90
CA ASP A 176 5.83 -2.92 -6.06
C ASP A 176 6.00 -3.69 -7.37
N LYS A 177 7.10 -4.43 -7.49
CA LYS A 177 7.38 -5.22 -8.69
C LYS A 177 6.38 -6.36 -8.88
N PHE A 178 5.94 -6.99 -7.79
CA PHE A 178 4.84 -7.95 -7.80
C PHE A 178 3.52 -7.31 -8.29
N THR A 179 3.18 -6.13 -7.77
CA THR A 179 2.00 -5.36 -8.17
C THR A 179 2.03 -5.00 -9.66
N GLU A 180 3.18 -4.54 -10.17
CA GLU A 180 3.37 -4.20 -11.58
C GLU A 180 3.16 -5.41 -12.50
N GLU A 181 3.80 -6.55 -12.20
CA GLU A 181 3.72 -7.76 -13.04
C GLU A 181 2.31 -8.39 -12.99
N VAL A 182 1.62 -8.38 -11.83
CA VAL A 182 0.22 -8.82 -11.75
C VAL A 182 -0.69 -7.92 -12.61
N LEU A 183 -0.58 -6.59 -12.51
CA LEU A 183 -1.39 -5.67 -13.33
C LEU A 183 -1.10 -5.80 -14.83
N LYS A 184 0.14 -6.12 -15.21
CA LYS A 184 0.57 -6.38 -16.58
C LYS A 184 -0.05 -7.67 -17.13
N GLU A 185 -0.04 -8.77 -16.37
CA GLU A 185 -0.73 -9.99 -16.79
C GLU A 185 -2.27 -9.82 -16.78
N THR A 186 -2.87 -9.06 -15.85
CA THR A 186 -4.31 -8.69 -15.92
C THR A 186 -4.64 -7.99 -17.24
N LYS A 187 -3.84 -7.00 -17.66
CA LYS A 187 -4.01 -6.30 -18.95
C LYS A 187 -3.86 -7.24 -20.14
N ARG A 188 -2.97 -8.24 -20.05
CA ARG A 188 -2.78 -9.26 -21.08
C ARG A 188 -3.99 -10.20 -21.19
N LEU A 189 -4.50 -10.71 -20.07
CA LEU A 189 -5.66 -11.62 -20.03
C LEU A 189 -6.95 -10.93 -20.49
N HIS A 190 -7.14 -9.65 -20.15
CA HIS A 190 -8.30 -8.86 -20.57
C HIS A 190 -8.48 -8.78 -22.10
N ASN A 191 -7.39 -8.90 -22.87
CA ASN A 191 -7.42 -8.90 -24.34
C ASN A 191 -7.68 -10.28 -24.96
N LEU A 192 -7.62 -11.37 -24.18
CA LEU A 192 -7.63 -12.75 -24.68
C LEU A 192 -8.88 -13.54 -24.26
N THR A 193 -9.42 -13.26 -23.08
CA THR A 193 -10.50 -14.03 -22.46
C THR A 193 -11.65 -13.11 -22.03
N ARG A 194 -12.76 -13.67 -21.53
CA ARG A 194 -13.74 -12.87 -20.77
C ARG A 194 -13.01 -12.06 -19.69
N PRO A 195 -13.44 -10.82 -19.37
CA PRO A 195 -12.64 -9.89 -18.56
C PRO A 195 -12.60 -10.30 -17.08
N TYR A 196 -11.74 -11.25 -16.74
CA TYR A 196 -11.29 -11.50 -15.38
C TYR A 196 -10.34 -10.38 -14.98
N GLN A 197 -10.62 -9.72 -13.85
CA GLN A 197 -9.82 -8.62 -13.34
C GLN A 197 -9.09 -9.08 -12.06
N MET A 198 -7.80 -9.38 -12.16
CA MET A 198 -6.98 -9.61 -10.96
C MET A 198 -6.54 -8.26 -10.38
N LEU A 199 -6.80 -8.06 -9.10
CA LEU A 199 -6.47 -6.85 -8.34
C LEU A 199 -5.41 -7.21 -7.28
N PRO A 200 -4.13 -6.80 -7.45
CA PRO A 200 -3.13 -6.95 -6.40
C PRO A 200 -3.36 -5.93 -5.28
N PHE A 201 -3.05 -6.33 -4.05
CA PHE A 201 -2.99 -5.47 -2.88
C PHE A 201 -1.78 -5.86 -2.04
N THR A 202 -1.03 -4.87 -1.55
CA THR A 202 0.22 -5.06 -0.79
C THR A 202 0.28 -4.03 0.35
N SER A 203 1.14 -4.26 1.35
CA SER A 203 1.34 -3.27 2.42
C SER A 203 1.99 -1.99 1.91
N ALA A 204 2.97 -2.09 0.99
CA ALA A 204 3.59 -0.93 0.36
C ALA A 204 2.55 -0.05 -0.38
N ALA A 205 1.62 -0.67 -1.12
CA ALA A 205 0.54 0.08 -1.78
C ALA A 205 -0.38 0.80 -0.79
N LEU A 206 -0.62 0.24 0.41
CA LEU A 206 -1.37 0.93 1.47
C LEU A 206 -0.57 2.12 2.03
N ASP A 207 0.72 1.95 2.28
CA ASP A 207 1.59 3.02 2.79
C ASP A 207 1.71 4.18 1.77
N HIS A 208 1.85 3.88 0.47
CA HIS A 208 1.80 4.89 -0.60
C HIS A 208 0.46 5.63 -0.65
N LEU A 209 -0.67 4.92 -0.55
CA LEU A 209 -1.99 5.58 -0.49
C LEU A 209 -2.12 6.50 0.72
N LEU A 210 -1.65 6.07 1.90
CA LEU A 210 -1.65 6.89 3.12
C LEU A 210 -0.73 8.12 2.97
N GLN A 211 0.40 7.98 2.29
CA GLN A 211 1.31 9.07 1.98
C GLN A 211 0.67 10.08 1.00
N ASP A 212 0.08 9.61 -0.10
CA ASP A 212 -0.66 10.44 -1.07
C ASP A 212 -1.81 11.23 -0.40
N PHE A 213 -2.53 10.60 0.54
CA PHE A 213 -3.54 11.30 1.34
C PHE A 213 -2.95 12.31 2.32
N SER A 214 -1.70 12.11 2.76
CA SER A 214 -1.01 12.98 3.73
C SER A 214 -0.28 14.17 3.08
N GLU A 215 0.01 14.11 1.78
CA GLU A 215 0.57 15.26 1.06
C GLU A 215 -0.40 16.45 1.09
N VAL A 216 0.12 17.61 1.47
CA VAL A 216 -0.66 18.86 1.48
C VAL A 216 -0.68 19.40 0.06
N PRO A 217 -1.86 19.62 -0.57
CA PRO A 217 -1.96 20.12 -1.94
C PRO A 217 -1.66 21.63 -1.97
N VAL A 218 -0.38 22.00 -1.86
CA VAL A 218 0.11 23.39 -1.69
C VAL A 218 -0.50 24.36 -2.70
N VAL A 219 -0.71 23.93 -3.95
CA VAL A 219 -1.34 24.75 -5.00
C VAL A 219 -2.79 25.10 -4.66
N ARG A 220 -3.57 24.16 -4.12
CA ARG A 220 -4.97 24.40 -3.70
C ARG A 220 -5.02 25.31 -2.47
N VAL A 221 -4.09 25.11 -1.54
CA VAL A 221 -3.92 25.96 -0.35
C VAL A 221 -3.60 27.40 -0.78
N ALA A 222 -2.53 27.61 -1.53
CA ALA A 222 -2.13 28.93 -2.02
C ALA A 222 -3.24 29.63 -2.81
N LEU A 223 -3.97 28.90 -3.67
CA LEU A 223 -5.10 29.45 -4.42
C LEU A 223 -6.23 29.95 -3.50
N GLY A 224 -6.58 29.20 -2.45
CA GLY A 224 -7.58 29.61 -1.47
C GLY A 224 -7.15 30.85 -0.68
N TYR A 225 -5.90 30.93 -0.22
CA TYR A 225 -5.35 32.12 0.43
C TYR A 225 -5.36 33.35 -0.50
N VAL A 226 -4.99 33.19 -1.78
CA VAL A 226 -5.03 34.28 -2.78
C VAL A 226 -6.47 34.77 -2.99
N PHE A 227 -7.44 33.87 -3.18
CA PHE A 227 -8.84 34.27 -3.33
C PHE A 227 -9.38 35.00 -2.10
N MET A 228 -8.99 34.59 -0.89
CA MET A 228 -9.41 35.25 0.35
C MET A 228 -8.80 36.64 0.52
N VAL A 229 -7.53 36.84 0.16
CA VAL A 229 -6.91 38.18 0.11
C VAL A 229 -7.63 39.07 -0.91
N VAL A 230 -7.89 38.57 -2.13
CA VAL A 230 -8.62 39.32 -3.15
C VAL A 230 -10.02 39.69 -2.67
N TYR A 231 -10.74 38.74 -2.08
CA TYR A 231 -12.08 38.95 -1.51
C TYR A 231 -12.07 40.02 -0.40
N ALA A 232 -11.12 39.97 0.54
CA ALA A 232 -11.01 40.95 1.61
C ALA A 232 -10.67 42.35 1.10
N CYS A 233 -9.73 42.45 0.15
CA CYS A 233 -9.37 43.72 -0.48
C CYS A 233 -10.55 44.34 -1.25
N VAL A 234 -11.32 43.53 -2.00
CA VAL A 234 -12.49 44.02 -2.75
C VAL A 234 -13.64 44.40 -1.81
N SER A 235 -13.92 43.61 -0.78
CA SER A 235 -15.02 43.86 0.17
C SER A 235 -14.81 45.12 1.02
N LEU A 236 -13.56 45.48 1.35
CA LEU A 236 -13.23 46.72 2.08
C LEU A 236 -12.88 47.91 1.17
N ALA A 237 -12.78 47.70 -0.16
CA ALA A 237 -12.56 48.78 -1.10
C ALA A 237 -13.84 49.60 -1.32
N ARG A 238 -13.89 50.80 -0.72
CA ARG A 238 -14.90 51.82 -1.05
C ARG A 238 -14.58 52.40 -2.44
N LEU A 239 -15.18 51.85 -3.49
CA LEU A 239 -14.92 52.23 -4.89
C LEU A 239 -15.19 53.72 -5.22
N THR A 240 -15.98 54.42 -4.40
CA THR A 240 -16.35 55.83 -4.62
C THR A 240 -15.37 56.83 -4.00
N ASP A 241 -14.69 56.47 -2.90
CA ASP A 241 -13.83 57.39 -2.12
C ASP A 241 -12.47 56.76 -1.83
N SER A 242 -11.47 57.05 -2.66
CA SER A 242 -10.10 56.52 -2.46
C SER A 242 -9.44 56.95 -1.15
N VAL A 243 -9.95 58.01 -0.50
CA VAL A 243 -9.43 58.54 0.79
C VAL A 243 -10.05 57.82 2.00
N ARG A 244 -11.24 57.21 1.85
CA ARG A 244 -11.92 56.38 2.88
C ARG A 244 -11.80 54.87 2.60
N SER A 245 -10.94 54.45 1.66
CA SER A 245 -10.79 53.04 1.29
C SER A 245 -10.02 52.25 2.36
N ALA A 246 -10.68 51.27 2.98
CA ALA A 246 -10.12 50.42 4.01
C ALA A 246 -9.39 49.18 3.46
N ALA A 247 -9.09 49.13 2.16
CA ALA A 247 -8.47 47.96 1.53
C ALA A 247 -7.12 47.55 2.18
N GLY A 248 -6.34 48.52 2.67
CA GLY A 248 -5.10 48.24 3.42
C GLY A 248 -5.35 47.58 4.79
N LEU A 249 -6.48 47.90 5.44
CA LEU A 249 -6.91 47.25 6.68
C LEU A 249 -7.29 45.79 6.41
N GLY A 250 -7.99 45.51 5.30
CA GLY A 250 -8.32 44.15 4.86
C GLY A 250 -7.09 43.30 4.57
N LEU A 251 -6.12 43.85 3.83
CA LEU A 251 -4.85 43.16 3.55
C LEU A 251 -4.07 42.85 4.83
N ALA A 252 -3.92 43.83 5.73
CA ALA A 252 -3.24 43.63 7.01
C ALA A 252 -3.98 42.62 7.92
N GLY A 253 -5.32 42.66 7.92
CA GLY A 253 -6.18 41.74 8.65
C GLY A 253 -6.00 40.29 8.20
N VAL A 254 -6.09 40.01 6.89
CA VAL A 254 -5.87 38.65 6.37
C VAL A 254 -4.45 38.17 6.69
N LEU A 255 -3.42 39.01 6.50
CA LEU A 255 -2.04 38.65 6.84
C LEU A 255 -1.89 38.30 8.34
N LEU A 256 -2.51 39.06 9.23
CA LEU A 256 -2.49 38.79 10.68
C LEU A 256 -3.18 37.47 11.02
N VAL A 257 -4.34 37.18 10.42
CA VAL A 257 -5.02 35.88 10.55
C VAL A 257 -4.12 34.74 10.04
N THR A 258 -3.45 34.89 8.90
CA THR A 258 -2.54 33.85 8.40
C THR A 258 -1.36 33.58 9.35
N ALA A 259 -0.81 34.64 9.95
CA ALA A 259 0.30 34.54 10.90
C ALA A 259 -0.15 33.93 12.23
N SER A 260 -1.37 34.23 12.70
CA SER A 260 -2.01 33.60 13.87
C SER A 260 -2.17 32.09 13.66
N VAL A 261 -2.76 31.65 12.54
CA VAL A 261 -2.94 30.22 12.23
C VAL A 261 -1.59 29.50 12.13
N ALA A 262 -0.59 30.12 11.50
CA ALA A 262 0.77 29.57 11.43
C ALA A 262 1.45 29.48 12.81
N ALA A 263 1.25 30.47 13.68
CA ALA A 263 1.79 30.46 15.04
C ALA A 263 1.10 29.43 15.94
N GLY A 264 -0.23 29.29 15.86
CA GLY A 264 -1.00 28.29 16.59
C GLY A 264 -0.59 26.86 16.20
N LEU A 265 -0.55 26.57 14.90
CA LEU A 265 -0.06 25.28 14.40
C LEU A 265 1.41 25.04 14.78
N GLY A 266 2.29 26.04 14.67
CA GLY A 266 3.67 25.95 15.13
C GLY A 266 3.79 25.65 16.63
N PHE A 267 2.95 26.25 17.46
CA PHE A 267 2.91 25.98 18.90
C PHE A 267 2.40 24.57 19.22
N CYS A 268 1.35 24.08 18.54
CA CYS A 268 0.90 22.70 18.63
C CYS A 268 1.99 21.69 18.23
N ALA A 269 2.79 22.02 17.20
CA ALA A 269 3.94 21.21 16.80
C ALA A 269 5.01 21.13 17.90
N LEU A 270 5.31 22.24 18.57
CA LEU A 270 6.26 22.29 19.70
C LEU A 270 5.77 21.50 20.93
N LEU A 271 4.46 21.37 21.12
CA LEU A 271 3.86 20.50 22.14
C LEU A 271 3.88 19.01 21.77
N GLY A 272 4.36 18.64 20.57
CA GLY A 272 4.45 17.26 20.11
C GLY A 272 3.09 16.65 19.72
N LEU A 273 2.09 17.47 19.40
CA LEU A 273 0.80 16.97 18.92
C LEU A 273 0.95 16.43 17.49
N PRO A 274 0.60 15.15 17.22
CA PRO A 274 0.74 14.58 15.88
C PRO A 274 -0.28 15.19 14.91
N PHE A 275 0.20 15.72 13.78
CA PHE A 275 -0.67 16.21 12.72
C PHE A 275 -1.18 15.05 11.87
N ASN A 276 -2.50 15.02 11.67
CA ASN A 276 -3.13 14.11 10.71
C ASN A 276 -3.26 14.78 9.34
N ALA A 277 -3.21 13.98 8.28
CA ALA A 277 -3.50 14.38 6.89
C ALA A 277 -4.74 15.28 6.75
N SER A 278 -5.85 14.89 7.37
CA SER A 278 -7.10 15.67 7.35
C SER A 278 -6.96 17.03 8.06
N THR A 279 -6.18 17.10 9.14
CA THR A 279 -5.98 18.37 9.86
C THR A 279 -5.14 19.37 9.07
N THR A 280 -4.05 18.93 8.42
CA THR A 280 -3.20 19.82 7.61
C THR A 280 -3.91 20.30 6.33
N GLN A 281 -4.86 19.52 5.81
CA GLN A 281 -5.63 19.88 4.62
C GLN A 281 -6.84 20.78 4.90
N VAL A 282 -7.59 20.56 5.99
CA VAL A 282 -8.87 21.26 6.24
C VAL A 282 -8.72 22.46 7.19
N LEU A 283 -7.93 22.31 8.26
CA LEU A 283 -7.85 23.29 9.34
C LEU A 283 -7.38 24.68 8.88
N PRO A 284 -6.37 24.84 7.99
CA PRO A 284 -5.93 26.17 7.56
C PRO A 284 -7.02 26.98 6.86
N PHE A 285 -7.88 26.34 6.06
CA PHE A 285 -9.00 27.01 5.40
C PHE A 285 -10.14 27.34 6.37
N LEU A 286 -10.43 26.44 7.31
CA LEU A 286 -11.47 26.64 8.32
C LEU A 286 -11.11 27.80 9.25
N ALA A 287 -9.89 27.78 9.81
CA ALA A 287 -9.40 28.80 10.72
C ALA A 287 -9.28 30.18 10.03
N LEU A 288 -8.85 30.21 8.76
CA LEU A 288 -8.86 31.45 7.98
C LEU A 288 -10.28 31.95 7.74
N GLY A 289 -11.22 31.07 7.37
CA GLY A 289 -12.61 31.46 7.11
C GLY A 289 -13.28 32.11 8.32
N LEU A 290 -13.06 31.54 9.51
CA LEU A 290 -13.53 32.09 10.77
C LEU A 290 -12.83 33.41 11.12
N GLY A 291 -11.50 33.44 11.13
CA GLY A 291 -10.74 34.64 11.53
C GLY A 291 -10.93 35.85 10.59
N VAL A 292 -11.26 35.61 9.32
CA VAL A 292 -11.56 36.68 8.36
C VAL A 292 -12.97 37.24 8.54
N ASP A 293 -13.95 36.44 9.00
CA ASP A 293 -15.31 36.92 9.31
C ASP A 293 -15.29 37.91 10.50
N ASP A 294 -14.62 37.54 11.59
CA ASP A 294 -14.40 38.42 12.76
C ASP A 294 -13.65 39.71 12.37
N MET A 295 -12.68 39.61 11.46
CA MET A 295 -11.96 40.78 10.94
C MET A 295 -12.90 41.73 10.18
N PHE A 296 -13.82 41.21 9.36
CA PHE A 296 -14.81 42.03 8.65
C PHE A 296 -15.81 42.68 9.62
N LEU A 297 -16.26 41.96 10.65
CA LEU A 297 -17.14 42.50 11.68
C LEU A 297 -16.49 43.68 12.42
N LEU A 298 -15.22 43.51 12.81
CA LEU A 298 -14.42 44.57 13.43
C LEU A 298 -14.16 45.75 12.48
N ALA A 299 -13.85 45.49 11.22
CA ALA A 299 -13.65 46.55 10.23
C ALA A 299 -14.93 47.35 9.95
N HIS A 300 -16.08 46.67 9.83
CA HIS A 300 -17.37 47.33 9.59
C HIS A 300 -17.78 48.19 10.79
N THR A 301 -17.70 47.64 12.00
CA THR A 301 -18.01 48.40 13.23
C THR A 301 -17.06 49.58 13.42
N PHE A 302 -15.76 49.41 13.20
CA PHE A 302 -14.79 50.51 13.23
C PHE A 302 -15.16 51.62 12.24
N LEU A 303 -15.44 51.27 10.98
CA LEU A 303 -15.84 52.22 9.94
C LEU A 303 -17.16 52.96 10.23
N GLN A 304 -18.10 52.33 10.94
CA GLN A 304 -19.30 53.02 11.43
C GLN A 304 -18.97 53.98 12.58
N THR A 305 -18.11 53.56 13.52
CA THR A 305 -17.77 54.38 14.70
C THR A 305 -16.87 55.57 14.41
N VAL A 306 -16.07 55.56 13.34
CA VAL A 306 -15.16 56.66 12.98
C VAL A 306 -15.91 57.93 12.56
N ASP A 307 -17.17 57.82 12.12
CA ASP A 307 -18.03 58.98 11.86
C ASP A 307 -18.56 59.63 13.17
N ASP A 308 -18.43 58.98 14.35
CA ASP A 308 -18.77 59.52 15.67
C ASP A 308 -17.50 59.95 16.46
N THR A 309 -17.39 61.24 16.80
CA THR A 309 -16.14 61.90 17.22
C THR A 309 -15.68 61.60 18.67
N SER A 310 -15.34 60.35 18.99
CA SER A 310 -15.00 59.93 20.37
C SER A 310 -13.89 58.87 20.46
N ILE A 311 -12.65 59.31 20.27
CA ILE A 311 -11.55 58.49 19.74
C ILE A 311 -10.77 57.58 20.73
N PRO A 312 -10.55 57.91 22.03
CA PRO A 312 -9.55 57.18 22.83
C PRO A 312 -9.98 55.81 23.36
N TYR A 313 -11.28 55.54 23.54
CA TYR A 313 -11.77 54.29 24.13
C TYR A 313 -11.97 53.16 23.10
N GLN A 314 -12.27 53.50 21.85
CA GLN A 314 -12.62 52.53 20.81
C GLN A 314 -11.41 51.66 20.37
N VAL A 315 -10.22 52.25 20.28
CA VAL A 315 -8.99 51.53 19.89
C VAL A 315 -8.64 50.42 20.90
N CYS A 316 -8.87 50.66 22.19
CA CYS A 316 -8.60 49.68 23.24
C CYS A 316 -9.51 48.45 23.13
N VAL A 317 -10.80 48.64 22.83
CA VAL A 317 -11.77 47.55 22.66
C VAL A 317 -11.40 46.68 21.45
N VAL A 318 -11.05 47.29 20.32
CA VAL A 318 -10.66 46.54 19.10
C VAL A 318 -9.42 45.68 19.36
N VAL A 319 -8.39 46.21 20.04
CA VAL A 319 -7.18 45.43 20.39
C VAL A 319 -7.52 44.24 21.31
N VAL A 320 -8.39 44.43 22.31
CA VAL A 320 -8.82 43.34 23.21
C VAL A 320 -9.61 42.27 22.45
N VAL A 321 -10.53 42.65 21.56
CA VAL A 321 -11.31 41.67 20.78
C VAL A 321 -10.43 40.89 19.80
N VAL A 322 -9.48 41.55 19.12
CA VAL A 322 -8.50 40.84 18.26
C VAL A 322 -7.70 39.81 19.05
N VAL A 323 -7.25 40.14 20.27
CA VAL A 323 -6.52 39.18 21.13
C VAL A 323 -7.43 38.03 21.58
N VAL A 324 -8.70 38.28 21.92
CA VAL A 324 -9.63 37.23 22.34
C VAL A 324 -9.98 36.29 21.19
N VAL A 325 -10.28 36.81 20.00
CA VAL A 325 -10.57 35.99 18.80
C VAL A 325 -9.38 35.12 18.42
N VAL A 326 -8.17 35.69 18.41
CA VAL A 326 -6.90 34.98 18.10
C VAL A 326 -6.51 33.93 19.15
N VAL A 327 -7.15 33.93 20.33
CA VAL A 327 -6.94 32.94 21.41
C VAL A 327 -8.04 31.87 21.44
N VAL A 328 -9.15 32.07 20.73
CA VAL A 328 -10.32 31.16 20.70
C VAL A 328 -10.38 30.29 19.44
N VAL A 329 -9.66 30.67 18.36
CA VAL A 329 -9.47 29.90 17.11
C VAL A 329 -8.14 29.14 17.11
#